data_AF-A0A399XQE3-F1
#
_entry.id   AF-A0A399XQE3-F1
#
_cell.length_a   1.000
_cell.length_b   1.000
_cell.length_c   1.000
_cell.angle_alpha   90.00
_cell.angle_beta   90.00
_cell.angle_gamma   90.00
#
_symmetry.space_group_name_H-M   'P 1'
#
loop_
_entity.id
_entity.type
_entity.pdbx_description
1 polymer ?
#
loop_
_entity_poly.entity_id
_entity_poly.type
_entity_poly.pdbx_seq_one_letter_code
_entity_poly.pdbx_strand_id
1 'polypeptide(L)'
;MTERTDPASSRVEIPADLPEPIHQRDYEVLVYDIGEGKMLLRGRLEDFRTQGLIEGDPEPITIHEMVVEMVVDSATFEILLCRAKMRTHPHSYCPEIEDRYEELEGLSIARGFTHKVRELLGGPKGCSHVTMLIQAMAPVAIQAGFSVRMKVAERMTGDVEITPEVERGVRRMMLEANRGTCHYFADDGPAFEAFERGEEWTPPLWALERMGKLGIDAEEFTKIWRRRPGPGDAG
;
A
#
# COMPACT_ATOMS: atom_id res chain seq x y z
N MET A 1 -19.71 6.82 -7.67
CA MET A 1 -18.89 5.65 -8.03
C MET A 1 -17.89 6.11 -9.06
N THR A 2 -16.66 6.39 -8.66
CA THR A 2 -15.58 6.63 -9.63
C THR A 2 -15.22 5.26 -10.21
N GLU A 3 -15.65 4.99 -11.45
CA GLU A 3 -15.11 3.88 -12.23
C GLU A 3 -13.59 3.94 -12.15
N ARG A 4 -12.95 2.82 -11.78
CA ARG A 4 -11.54 2.62 -12.08
C ARG A 4 -11.40 2.84 -13.58
N THR A 5 -10.73 3.90 -13.99
CA THR A 5 -10.13 3.92 -15.32
C THR A 5 -9.09 2.82 -15.28
N ASP A 6 -9.44 1.63 -15.77
CA ASP A 6 -8.55 0.49 -15.88
C ASP A 6 -7.34 0.97 -16.70
N PRO A 7 -6.12 1.02 -16.14
CA PRO A 7 -4.92 1.23 -16.95
C PRO A 7 -4.69 -0.09 -17.71
N ALA A 8 -5.59 -0.39 -18.64
CA ALA A 8 -5.76 -1.68 -19.31
C ALA A 8 -4.63 -2.03 -20.29
N SER A 9 -3.43 -1.45 -20.15
CA SER A 9 -2.31 -1.71 -21.07
C SER A 9 -1.19 -2.55 -20.46
N SER A 10 -1.33 -3.13 -19.26
CA SER A 10 -0.19 -3.87 -18.66
C SER A 10 -0.55 -4.91 -17.60
N ARG A 11 -1.76 -5.50 -17.61
CA ARG A 11 -1.93 -6.76 -16.87
C ARG A 11 -1.03 -7.78 -17.55
N VAL A 12 -0.17 -8.44 -16.78
CA VAL A 12 0.61 -9.59 -17.28
C VAL A 12 -0.40 -10.55 -17.88
N GLU A 13 -0.26 -10.84 -19.17
CA GLU A 13 -1.11 -11.82 -19.82
C GLU A 13 -0.92 -13.16 -19.11
N ILE A 14 -1.99 -13.68 -18.55
CA ILE A 14 -2.01 -15.03 -18.03
C ILE A 14 -1.83 -15.95 -19.24
N PRO A 15 -0.82 -16.85 -19.26
CA PRO A 15 -0.62 -17.73 -20.40
C PRO A 15 -1.90 -18.49 -20.74
N ALA A 16 -2.28 -18.46 -22.02
CA ALA A 16 -3.56 -19.01 -22.48
C ALA A 16 -3.65 -20.54 -22.38
N ASP A 17 -2.54 -21.23 -22.09
CA ASP A 17 -2.40 -22.68 -22.00
C ASP A 17 -2.43 -23.22 -20.56
N LEU A 18 -2.76 -22.39 -19.57
CA LEU A 18 -2.93 -22.87 -18.20
C LEU A 18 -4.24 -23.66 -18.02
N PRO A 19 -4.23 -24.70 -17.14
CA PRO A 19 -5.46 -25.39 -16.77
C PRO A 19 -6.42 -24.45 -16.03
N GLU A 20 -7.71 -24.81 -16.02
CA GLU A 20 -8.72 -24.03 -15.30
C GLU A 20 -8.33 -23.89 -13.81
N PRO A 21 -8.33 -22.67 -13.25
CA PRO A 21 -7.98 -22.47 -11.85
C PRO A 21 -9.07 -23.08 -10.97
N ILE A 22 -8.69 -23.88 -9.96
CA ILE A 22 -9.66 -24.50 -9.03
C ILE A 22 -10.06 -23.58 -7.86
N HIS A 23 -9.22 -22.58 -7.59
CA HIS A 23 -9.40 -21.64 -6.49
C HIS A 23 -8.71 -20.33 -6.84
N GLN A 24 -9.38 -19.22 -6.56
CA GLN A 24 -8.84 -17.88 -6.78
C GLN A 24 -9.06 -17.03 -5.53
N ARG A 25 -8.07 -16.21 -5.21
CA ARG A 25 -8.13 -15.19 -4.17
C ARG A 25 -7.84 -13.83 -4.78
N ASP A 26 -8.73 -12.89 -4.52
CA ASP A 26 -8.54 -11.49 -4.86
C ASP A 26 -8.29 -10.67 -3.60
N TYR A 27 -7.28 -9.80 -3.65
CA TYR A 27 -7.06 -8.76 -2.68
C TYR A 27 -7.30 -7.40 -3.32
N GLU A 28 -8.10 -6.56 -2.67
CA GLU A 28 -8.24 -5.16 -3.02
C GLU A 28 -7.93 -4.31 -1.78
N VAL A 29 -7.09 -3.30 -1.94
CA VAL A 29 -6.84 -2.31 -0.90
C VAL A 29 -6.99 -0.94 -1.51
N LEU A 30 -7.94 -0.18 -0.98
CA LEU A 30 -8.18 1.21 -1.37
C LEU A 30 -7.76 2.11 -0.22
N VAL A 31 -7.11 3.23 -0.54
CA VAL A 31 -6.71 4.23 0.46
C VAL A 31 -7.33 5.56 0.08
N TYR A 32 -8.00 6.17 1.05
CA TYR A 32 -8.66 7.46 0.93
C TYR A 32 -7.98 8.45 1.87
N ASP A 33 -7.68 9.64 1.36
CA ASP A 33 -7.37 10.80 2.21
C ASP A 33 -8.69 11.33 2.77
N ILE A 34 -8.86 11.23 4.08
CA ILE A 34 -10.10 11.65 4.77
C ILE A 34 -9.93 12.99 5.50
N GLY A 35 -8.84 13.71 5.25
CA GLY A 35 -8.53 14.98 5.88
C GLY A 35 -7.87 14.85 7.25
N GLU A 36 -7.47 15.99 7.84
CA GLU A 36 -6.84 16.09 9.17
C GLU A 36 -5.61 15.19 9.35
N GLY A 37 -4.87 14.94 8.28
CA GLY A 37 -3.70 14.05 8.33
C GLY A 37 -4.06 12.58 8.54
N LYS A 38 -5.28 12.14 8.26
CA LYS A 38 -5.74 10.75 8.41
C LYS A 38 -6.00 10.10 7.06
N MET A 39 -5.75 8.80 6.99
CA MET A 39 -6.05 7.95 5.85
C MET A 39 -7.03 6.85 6.24
N LEU A 40 -8.06 6.62 5.43
CA LEU A 40 -8.91 5.43 5.53
C LEU A 40 -8.41 4.39 4.54
N LEU A 41 -8.03 3.23 5.05
CA LEU A 41 -7.77 2.04 4.25
C LEU A 41 -8.99 1.13 4.29
N ARG A 42 -9.39 0.65 3.12
CA ARG A 42 -10.40 -0.39 2.97
C ARG A 42 -9.80 -1.57 2.24
N GLY A 43 -9.54 -2.64 2.97
CA GLY A 43 -9.12 -3.93 2.46
C GLY A 43 -10.32 -4.83 2.19
N ARG A 44 -10.27 -5.58 1.09
CA ARG A 44 -11.21 -6.65 0.75
C ARG A 44 -10.41 -7.88 0.33
N LEU A 45 -10.76 -9.02 0.90
CA LEU A 45 -10.31 -10.33 0.44
C LEU A 45 -11.54 -11.12 -0.01
N GLU A 46 -11.46 -11.69 -1.20
CA GLU A 46 -12.47 -12.63 -1.69
C GLU A 46 -11.81 -13.92 -2.15
N ASP A 47 -12.28 -15.04 -1.63
CA ASP A 47 -11.93 -16.37 -2.10
C ASP A 47 -13.12 -16.98 -2.82
N PHE A 48 -12.90 -17.53 -4.01
CA PHE A 48 -13.92 -18.32 -4.68
C PHE A 48 -13.35 -19.59 -5.31
N ARG A 49 -14.22 -20.59 -5.43
CA ARG A 49 -13.99 -21.73 -6.34
C ARG A 49 -14.69 -21.44 -7.64
N THR A 50 -14.01 -21.78 -8.72
CA THR A 50 -14.56 -21.71 -10.09
C THR A 50 -15.53 -22.84 -10.38
N GLN A 51 -15.47 -23.93 -9.60
CA GLN A 51 -16.33 -25.10 -9.71
C GLN A 51 -17.40 -25.09 -8.61
N GLY A 52 -18.58 -25.60 -8.96
CA GLY A 52 -19.70 -25.81 -8.05
C GLY A 52 -19.45 -26.88 -6.99
N LEU A 53 -20.49 -27.24 -6.24
CA LEU A 53 -20.37 -28.19 -5.12
C LEU A 53 -20.37 -29.66 -5.56
N ILE A 54 -20.99 -29.96 -6.70
CA ILE A 54 -21.22 -31.32 -7.20
C ILE A 54 -21.05 -31.37 -8.72
N GLU A 55 -20.95 -32.58 -9.27
CA GLU A 55 -20.94 -32.78 -10.72
C GLU A 55 -22.20 -32.21 -11.38
N GLY A 56 -22.02 -31.37 -12.40
CA GLY A 56 -23.10 -30.68 -13.11
C GLY A 56 -23.53 -29.34 -12.49
N ASP A 57 -22.89 -28.89 -11.41
CA ASP A 57 -23.06 -27.54 -10.85
C ASP A 57 -22.04 -26.57 -11.48
N PRO A 58 -22.46 -25.69 -12.41
CA PRO A 58 -21.54 -24.80 -13.12
C PRO A 58 -21.27 -23.50 -12.36
N GLU A 59 -21.91 -23.26 -11.21
CA GLU A 59 -21.89 -21.95 -10.56
C GLU A 59 -20.65 -21.80 -9.65
N PRO A 60 -19.81 -20.75 -9.87
CA PRO A 60 -18.72 -20.43 -8.97
C PRO A 60 -19.22 -20.05 -7.57
N ILE A 61 -18.42 -20.35 -6.55
CA ILE A 61 -18.81 -20.19 -5.14
C ILE A 61 -17.82 -19.29 -4.43
N THR A 62 -18.30 -18.17 -3.90
CA THR A 62 -17.56 -17.37 -2.91
C THR A 62 -17.52 -18.12 -1.58
N ILE A 63 -16.31 -18.45 -1.12
CA ILE A 63 -16.07 -19.17 0.14
C ILE A 63 -15.83 -18.18 1.27
N HIS A 64 -15.04 -17.15 0.99
CA HIS A 64 -14.67 -16.12 1.96
C HIS A 64 -14.86 -14.75 1.34
N GLU A 65 -15.52 -13.85 2.06
CA GLU A 65 -15.51 -12.42 1.74
C GLU A 65 -15.26 -11.66 3.04
N MET A 66 -14.09 -11.05 3.12
CA MET A 66 -13.61 -10.35 4.31
C MET A 66 -13.33 -8.89 3.96
N VAL A 67 -13.78 -7.98 4.81
CA VAL A 67 -13.54 -6.55 4.70
C VAL A 67 -12.81 -6.08 5.95
N VAL A 68 -11.79 -5.25 5.77
CA VAL A 68 -11.13 -4.54 6.86
C VAL A 68 -11.16 -3.05 6.57
N GLU A 69 -11.67 -2.28 7.51
CA GLU A 69 -11.59 -0.82 7.50
C GLU A 69 -10.61 -0.38 8.58
N MET A 70 -9.63 0.44 8.19
CA MET A 70 -8.55 0.87 9.07
C MET A 70 -8.29 2.35 8.88
N VAL A 71 -8.38 3.14 9.95
CA VAL A 71 -7.99 4.55 9.93
C VAL A 71 -6.57 4.67 10.45
N VAL A 72 -5.72 5.38 9.73
CA VAL A 72 -4.29 5.51 10.02
C VAL A 72 -3.89 6.98 10.03
N ASP A 73 -3.12 7.39 11.02
CA ASP A 73 -2.46 8.69 11.04
C ASP A 73 -1.35 8.74 9.98
N SER A 74 -1.39 9.72 9.09
CA SER A 74 -0.48 9.80 7.92
C SER A 74 0.96 10.22 8.27
N ALA A 75 1.17 10.81 9.45
CA ALA A 75 2.50 11.21 9.91
C ALA A 75 3.20 10.02 10.59
N THR A 76 2.53 9.39 11.55
CA THR A 76 3.06 8.35 12.44
C THR A 76 2.79 6.92 11.96
N PHE A 77 1.85 6.75 11.03
CA PHE A 77 1.29 5.46 10.62
C PHE A 77 0.64 4.68 11.77
N GLU A 78 0.25 5.35 12.85
CA GLU A 78 -0.53 4.76 13.93
C GLU A 78 -1.94 4.39 13.47
N ILE A 79 -2.38 3.18 13.81
CA ILE A 79 -3.74 2.70 13.58
C ILE A 79 -4.65 3.33 14.63
N LEU A 80 -5.54 4.21 14.19
CA LEU A 80 -6.50 4.92 15.03
C LEU A 80 -7.83 4.16 15.17
N LEU A 81 -8.15 3.29 14.20
CA LEU A 81 -9.33 2.44 14.19
C LEU A 81 -9.06 1.22 13.34
N CYS A 82 -9.53 0.04 13.76
CA CYS A 82 -9.47 -1.18 12.96
C CYS A 82 -10.72 -2.03 13.14
N ARG A 83 -11.49 -2.22 12.06
CA ARG A 83 -12.73 -3.01 12.05
C ARG A 83 -12.66 -4.08 10.98
N ALA A 84 -12.95 -5.32 11.36
CA ALA A 84 -13.05 -6.44 10.43
C ALA A 84 -14.52 -6.86 10.30
N LYS A 85 -14.91 -7.28 9.09
CA LYS A 85 -16.21 -7.88 8.82
C LYS A 85 -16.06 -9.10 7.92
N MET A 86 -16.65 -10.22 8.33
CA MET A 86 -16.77 -11.44 7.56
C MET A 86 -18.17 -11.47 6.93
N ARG A 87 -18.27 -11.18 5.63
CA ARG A 87 -19.55 -11.17 4.91
C ARG A 87 -19.95 -12.55 4.42
N THR A 88 -18.97 -13.30 3.91
CA THR A 88 -19.14 -14.68 3.47
C THR A 88 -18.11 -15.52 4.20
N HIS A 89 -18.55 -16.59 4.86
CA HIS A 89 -17.70 -17.45 5.67
C HIS A 89 -18.29 -18.87 5.77
N PRO A 90 -17.45 -19.92 5.84
CA PRO A 90 -17.93 -21.31 5.81
C PRO A 90 -18.51 -21.81 7.13
N HIS A 91 -18.21 -21.14 8.25
CA HIS A 91 -18.64 -21.59 9.58
C HIS A 91 -19.31 -20.47 10.36
N SER A 92 -20.38 -20.80 11.09
CA SER A 92 -21.17 -19.84 11.88
C SER A 92 -20.37 -19.13 12.98
N TYR A 93 -19.32 -19.78 13.50
CA TYR A 93 -18.46 -19.23 14.56
C TYR A 93 -17.37 -18.29 14.04
N CYS A 94 -17.15 -18.20 12.72
CA CYS A 94 -16.10 -17.34 12.17
C CYS A 94 -16.23 -15.85 12.56
N PRO A 95 -17.42 -15.23 12.54
CA PRO A 95 -17.58 -13.82 12.88
C PRO A 95 -17.30 -13.48 14.36
N GLU A 96 -17.27 -14.46 15.28
CA GLU A 96 -17.07 -14.20 16.71
C GLU A 96 -15.70 -13.58 17.04
N ILE A 97 -14.76 -13.60 16.10
CA ILE A 97 -13.41 -13.03 16.24
C ILE A 97 -13.31 -11.61 15.64
N GLU A 98 -14.37 -11.05 15.04
CA GLU A 98 -14.34 -9.74 14.36
C GLU A 98 -13.86 -8.60 15.26
N ASP A 99 -14.39 -8.51 16.48
CA ASP A 99 -14.06 -7.44 17.44
C ASP A 99 -12.59 -7.51 17.92
N ARG A 100 -11.96 -8.69 17.81
CA ARG A 100 -10.57 -8.89 18.24
C ARG A 100 -9.57 -8.08 17.40
N TYR A 101 -9.93 -7.69 16.18
CA TYR A 101 -9.06 -6.88 15.33
C TYR A 101 -8.92 -5.43 15.81
N GLU A 102 -9.73 -4.98 16.75
CA GLU A 102 -9.56 -3.70 17.46
C GLU A 102 -8.29 -3.69 18.31
N GLU A 103 -7.74 -4.85 18.70
CA GLU A 103 -6.46 -4.95 19.43
C GLU A 103 -5.25 -4.39 18.63
N LEU A 104 -5.43 -4.08 17.34
CA LEU A 104 -4.42 -3.44 16.51
C LEU A 104 -4.40 -1.92 16.65
N GLU A 105 -5.42 -1.31 17.24
CA GLU A 105 -5.47 0.13 17.50
C GLU A 105 -4.31 0.53 18.43
N GLY A 106 -3.65 1.64 18.11
CA GLY A 106 -2.42 2.11 18.76
C GLY A 106 -1.12 1.49 18.24
N LEU A 107 -1.18 0.46 17.37
CA LEU A 107 0.02 -0.01 16.68
C LEU A 107 0.37 0.90 15.51
N SER A 108 1.67 1.17 15.31
CA SER A 108 2.16 1.82 14.09
C SER A 108 2.49 0.79 13.01
N ILE A 109 2.04 1.07 11.77
CA ILE A 109 2.43 0.34 10.56
C ILE A 109 3.86 0.75 10.22
N ALA A 110 4.82 0.10 10.87
CA ALA A 110 6.25 0.35 10.70
C ALA A 110 7.04 -0.96 10.74
N ARG A 111 8.38 -0.86 10.80
CA ARG A 111 9.26 -2.03 10.94
C ARG A 111 8.79 -2.91 12.10
N GLY A 112 8.60 -4.21 11.82
CA GLY A 112 8.13 -5.18 12.81
C GLY A 112 6.60 -5.29 12.95
N PHE A 113 5.81 -4.48 12.24
CA PHE A 113 4.35 -4.54 12.27
C PHE A 113 3.80 -5.95 12.02
N THR A 114 4.24 -6.61 10.94
CA THR A 114 3.81 -7.97 10.60
C THR A 114 4.11 -8.99 11.72
N HIS A 115 5.21 -8.82 12.46
CA HIS A 115 5.53 -9.67 13.60
C HIS A 115 4.53 -9.45 14.74
N LYS A 116 4.26 -8.18 15.11
CA LYS A 116 3.27 -7.82 16.14
C LYS A 116 1.87 -8.34 15.80
N VAL A 117 1.45 -8.19 14.54
CA VAL A 117 0.17 -8.75 14.05
C VAL A 117 0.11 -10.26 14.26
N ARG A 118 1.18 -10.99 13.94
CA ARG A 118 1.24 -12.45 14.15
C ARG A 118 1.27 -12.84 15.62
N GLU A 119 1.89 -12.02 16.48
CA GLU A 119 1.92 -12.27 17.92
C GLU A 119 0.52 -12.15 18.55
N LEU A 120 -0.22 -11.11 18.17
CA LEU A 120 -1.57 -10.82 18.68
C LEU A 120 -2.64 -11.73 18.05
N LEU A 121 -2.60 -11.90 16.73
CA LEU A 121 -3.70 -12.46 15.91
C LEU A 121 -3.25 -13.63 15.01
N GLY A 122 -2.09 -14.22 15.29
CA GLY A 122 -1.60 -15.40 14.58
C GLY A 122 -2.20 -16.71 15.10
N GLY A 123 -2.32 -17.68 14.20
CA GLY A 123 -2.80 -19.02 14.52
C GLY A 123 -4.21 -19.00 15.09
N PRO A 124 -4.47 -19.66 16.24
CA PRO A 124 -5.83 -19.78 16.80
C PRO A 124 -6.37 -18.47 17.39
N LYS A 125 -5.55 -17.41 17.46
CA LYS A 125 -5.95 -16.11 18.02
C LYS A 125 -6.63 -15.20 16.97
N GLY A 126 -6.67 -15.61 15.71
CA GLY A 126 -7.23 -14.81 14.63
C GLY A 126 -7.74 -15.66 13.48
N CYS A 127 -8.24 -15.00 12.45
CA CYS A 127 -8.65 -15.60 11.18
C CYS A 127 -7.49 -15.48 10.20
N SER A 128 -7.06 -16.59 9.61
CA SER A 128 -5.98 -16.60 8.61
C SER A 128 -6.21 -15.59 7.48
N HIS A 129 -7.45 -15.46 7.01
CA HIS A 129 -7.84 -14.55 5.93
C HIS A 129 -7.67 -13.08 6.31
N VAL A 130 -8.29 -12.65 7.41
CA VAL A 130 -8.26 -11.25 7.84
C VAL A 130 -6.84 -10.85 8.28
N THR A 131 -6.13 -11.72 9.00
CA THR A 131 -4.74 -11.48 9.41
C THR A 131 -3.81 -11.32 8.20
N MET A 132 -3.99 -12.10 7.12
CA MET A 132 -3.22 -11.92 5.88
C MET A 132 -3.63 -10.65 5.12
N LEU A 133 -4.93 -10.33 5.07
CA LEU A 133 -5.42 -9.09 4.46
C LEU A 133 -4.79 -7.86 5.13
N ILE A 134 -4.73 -7.81 6.47
CA ILE A 134 -4.08 -6.73 7.22
C ILE A 134 -2.59 -6.63 6.88
N GLN A 135 -1.89 -7.77 6.75
CA GLN A 135 -0.48 -7.77 6.34
C GLN A 135 -0.30 -7.27 4.90
N ALA A 136 -1.25 -7.57 4.01
CA ALA A 136 -1.26 -7.06 2.64
C ALA A 136 -1.61 -5.56 2.56
N MET A 137 -2.41 -5.04 3.48
CA MET A 137 -2.74 -3.62 3.57
C MET A 137 -1.56 -2.74 4.01
N ALA A 138 -0.69 -3.26 4.87
CA ALA A 138 0.45 -2.51 5.43
C ALA A 138 1.36 -1.82 4.39
N PRO A 139 1.90 -2.50 3.36
CA PRO A 139 2.72 -1.83 2.35
C PRO A 139 1.93 -0.79 1.53
N VAL A 140 0.63 -1.01 1.32
CA VAL A 140 -0.22 -0.05 0.61
C VAL A 140 -0.42 1.22 1.44
N ALA A 141 -0.55 1.09 2.77
CA ALA A 141 -0.61 2.22 3.70
C ALA A 141 0.63 3.11 3.56
N ILE A 142 1.82 2.50 3.62
CA ILE A 142 3.11 3.21 3.51
C ILE A 142 3.20 3.96 2.17
N GLN A 143 2.89 3.28 1.08
CA GLN A 143 2.95 3.89 -0.27
C GLN A 143 1.95 5.04 -0.44
N ALA A 144 0.73 4.88 0.06
CA ALA A 144 -0.28 5.94 0.02
C ALA A 144 0.09 7.13 0.90
N GLY A 145 0.76 6.89 2.04
CA GLY A 145 1.28 7.93 2.91
C GLY A 145 2.22 8.91 2.17
N PHE A 146 3.01 8.44 1.21
CA PHE A 146 3.79 9.34 0.35
C PHE A 146 2.89 10.29 -0.45
N SER A 147 1.80 9.79 -1.03
CA SER A 147 0.88 10.61 -1.81
C SER A 147 0.19 11.68 -0.96
N VAL A 148 -0.20 11.35 0.28
CA VAL A 148 -0.79 12.31 1.21
C VAL A 148 0.24 13.37 1.63
N ARG A 149 1.46 12.96 1.97
CA ARG A 149 2.54 13.90 2.29
C ARG A 149 2.87 14.83 1.15
N MET A 150 2.87 14.35 -0.10
CA MET A 150 3.06 15.21 -1.27
C MET A 150 1.93 16.24 -1.42
N LYS A 151 0.67 15.85 -1.23
CA LYS A 151 -0.46 16.80 -1.26
C LYS A 151 -0.38 17.85 -0.15
N VAL A 152 0.07 17.46 1.05
CA VAL A 152 0.27 18.38 2.17
C VAL A 152 1.42 19.35 1.87
N ALA A 153 2.55 18.84 1.37
CA ALA A 153 3.69 19.66 0.97
C ALA A 153 3.29 20.70 -0.10
N GLU A 154 2.60 20.28 -1.17
CA GLU A 154 2.08 21.18 -2.22
C GLU A 154 1.17 22.30 -1.67
N ARG A 155 0.45 22.07 -0.57
CA ARG A 155 -0.42 23.08 0.06
C ARG A 155 0.34 24.02 0.99
N MET A 156 1.42 23.56 1.63
CA MET A 156 2.16 24.31 2.63
C MET A 156 3.30 25.14 2.04
N THR A 157 3.85 24.71 0.90
CA THR A 157 4.97 25.40 0.26
C THR A 157 4.44 26.30 -0.87
N GLY A 158 4.36 27.60 -0.61
CA GLY A 158 4.49 28.58 -1.70
C GLY A 158 5.88 28.48 -2.37
N ASP A 159 6.29 29.52 -3.11
CA ASP A 159 7.55 29.58 -3.88
C ASP A 159 8.84 29.46 -3.01
N VAL A 160 9.11 28.29 -2.43
CA VAL A 160 10.35 27.98 -1.72
C VAL A 160 11.41 27.57 -2.75
N GLU A 161 12.54 28.27 -2.74
CA GLU A 161 13.68 27.94 -3.59
C GLU A 161 14.35 26.62 -3.12
N ILE A 162 14.36 25.60 -3.99
CA ILE A 162 15.01 24.32 -3.72
C ILE A 162 16.48 24.40 -4.14
N THR A 163 17.38 24.53 -3.16
CA THR A 163 18.84 24.46 -3.38
C THR A 163 19.32 23.01 -3.41
N PRO A 164 20.51 22.71 -3.97
CA PRO A 164 21.08 21.36 -3.94
C PRO A 164 21.25 20.78 -2.53
N GLU A 165 21.50 21.62 -1.52
CA GLU A 165 21.61 21.21 -0.12
C GLU A 165 20.26 20.77 0.45
N VAL A 166 19.20 21.54 0.16
CA VAL A 166 17.82 21.20 0.55
C VAL A 166 17.38 19.90 -0.13
N GLU A 167 17.64 19.76 -1.44
CA GLU A 167 17.34 18.53 -2.19
C GLU A 167 18.04 17.31 -1.56
N ARG A 168 19.33 17.44 -1.26
CA ARG A 168 20.11 16.36 -0.63
C ARG A 168 19.58 15.99 0.75
N GLY A 169 19.17 16.98 1.55
CA GLY A 169 18.56 16.77 2.87
C GLY A 169 17.24 16.04 2.78
N VAL A 170 16.35 16.49 1.90
CA VAL A 170 15.05 15.84 1.63
C VAL A 170 15.24 14.40 1.18
N ARG A 171 16.13 14.16 0.22
CA ARG A 171 16.43 12.81 -0.27
C ARG A 171 16.94 11.92 0.85
N ARG A 172 17.86 12.41 1.70
CA ARG A 172 18.36 11.65 2.86
C ARG A 172 17.22 11.26 3.78
N MET A 173 16.37 12.21 4.16
CA MET A 173 15.23 11.94 5.03
C MET A 173 14.27 10.89 4.45
N MET A 174 13.98 10.96 3.14
CA MET A 174 13.18 9.93 2.46
C MET A 174 13.85 8.55 2.47
N LEU A 175 15.18 8.49 2.27
CA LEU A 175 15.93 7.23 2.35
C LEU A 175 15.87 6.65 3.76
N GLU A 176 16.10 7.46 4.80
CA GLU A 176 16.01 7.01 6.19
C GLU A 176 14.62 6.48 6.54
N ALA A 177 13.55 7.15 6.08
CA ALA A 177 12.18 6.70 6.28
C ALA A 177 11.89 5.33 5.62
N ASN A 178 12.60 4.99 4.55
CA ASN A 178 12.46 3.73 3.84
C ASN A 178 13.52 2.68 4.20
N ARG A 179 14.47 2.99 5.08
CA ARG A 179 15.60 2.11 5.41
C ARG A 179 15.12 0.72 5.81
N GLY A 180 15.69 -0.32 5.21
CA GLY A 180 15.40 -1.72 5.49
C GLY A 180 13.97 -2.18 5.14
N THR A 181 13.22 -1.42 4.33
CA THR A 181 11.85 -1.80 3.92
C THR A 181 11.81 -2.75 2.72
N CYS A 182 12.82 -2.70 1.85
CA CYS A 182 12.96 -3.61 0.70
C CYS A 182 14.43 -3.71 0.25
N HIS A 183 14.70 -4.57 -0.72
CA HIS A 183 16.03 -4.75 -1.31
C HIS A 183 16.67 -3.43 -1.78
N TYR A 184 15.88 -2.54 -2.41
CA TYR A 184 16.37 -1.25 -2.89
C TYR A 184 16.85 -0.34 -1.74
N PHE A 185 16.16 -0.39 -0.60
CA PHE A 185 16.44 0.42 0.59
C PHE A 185 17.16 -0.37 1.71
N ALA A 186 17.82 -1.49 1.40
CA ALA A 186 18.68 -2.16 2.38
C ALA A 186 19.80 -1.20 2.85
N ASP A 187 20.40 -1.46 4.01
CA ASP A 187 21.45 -0.58 4.56
C ASP A 187 22.66 -0.45 3.60
N ASP A 188 22.96 -1.52 2.88
CA ASP A 188 23.93 -1.66 1.79
C ASP A 188 23.25 -1.71 0.41
N GLY A 189 22.01 -1.22 0.33
CA GLY A 189 21.19 -1.31 -0.87
C GLY A 189 21.49 -0.23 -1.91
N PRO A 190 21.05 -0.44 -3.17
CA PRO A 190 21.34 0.49 -4.28
C PRO A 190 20.94 1.95 -4.01
N ALA A 191 19.88 2.20 -3.24
CA ALA A 191 19.41 3.56 -2.98
C ALA A 191 20.40 4.38 -2.13
N PHE A 192 20.96 3.76 -1.10
CA PHE A 192 21.94 4.39 -0.20
C PHE A 192 23.29 4.53 -0.88
N GLU A 193 23.74 3.49 -1.59
CA GLU A 193 24.99 3.57 -2.32
C GLU A 193 24.98 4.68 -3.39
N ALA A 194 23.90 4.79 -4.17
CA ALA A 194 23.75 5.83 -5.19
C ALA A 194 23.77 7.23 -4.55
N PHE A 195 23.13 7.39 -3.39
CA PHE A 195 23.13 8.64 -2.66
C PHE A 195 24.53 9.02 -2.13
N GLU A 196 25.28 8.07 -1.59
CA GLU A 196 26.65 8.28 -1.11
C GLU A 196 27.63 8.58 -2.26
N ARG A 197 27.45 7.95 -3.43
CA ARG A 197 28.19 8.29 -4.66
C ARG A 197 27.82 9.65 -5.27
N GLY A 198 26.81 10.33 -4.71
CA GLY A 198 26.33 11.60 -5.25
C GLY A 198 25.64 11.45 -6.60
N GLU A 199 25.13 10.26 -6.92
CA GLU A 199 24.36 10.04 -8.13
C GLU A 199 23.12 10.92 -8.14
N GLU A 200 22.72 11.29 -9.35
CA GLU A 200 21.60 12.16 -9.58
C GLU A 200 20.27 11.56 -9.08
N TRP A 201 19.43 12.36 -8.41
CA TRP A 201 18.11 11.89 -7.96
C TRP A 201 17.11 11.95 -9.12
N THR A 202 16.65 10.78 -9.56
CA THR A 202 15.76 10.64 -10.70
C THR A 202 14.35 10.23 -10.27
N PRO A 203 13.32 10.65 -11.04
CA PRO A 203 11.95 10.19 -10.80
C PRO A 203 11.81 8.67 -10.99
N PRO A 204 10.77 8.05 -10.42
CA PRO A 204 10.46 6.65 -10.69
C PRO A 204 10.27 6.37 -12.19
N LEU A 205 10.66 5.17 -12.63
CA LEU A 205 10.62 4.77 -14.05
C LEU A 205 9.23 4.93 -14.69
N TRP A 206 8.16 4.57 -13.97
CA TRP A 206 6.79 4.72 -14.46
C TRP A 206 6.40 6.19 -14.67
N ALA A 207 6.98 7.11 -13.90
CA ALA A 207 6.74 8.54 -14.05
C ALA A 207 7.42 9.04 -15.32
N LEU A 208 8.68 8.67 -15.54
CA LEU A 208 9.42 8.97 -16.76
C LEU A 208 8.72 8.42 -18.01
N GLU A 209 8.26 7.16 -17.98
CA GLU A 209 7.51 6.56 -19.09
C GLU A 209 6.21 7.32 -19.38
N ARG A 210 5.46 7.69 -18.33
CA ARG A 210 4.22 8.45 -18.49
C ARG A 210 4.47 9.84 -19.07
N MET A 211 5.52 10.52 -18.63
CA MET A 211 5.90 11.83 -19.16
C MET A 211 6.32 11.76 -20.61
N GLY A 212 7.08 10.73 -21.01
CA GLY A 212 7.39 10.46 -22.41
C GLY A 212 6.14 10.27 -23.28
N LYS A 213 5.12 9.54 -22.78
CA LYS A 213 3.82 9.40 -23.47
C LYS A 213 3.04 10.72 -23.60
N LEU A 214 3.33 11.70 -22.75
CA LEU A 214 2.74 13.05 -22.80
C LEU A 214 3.60 14.04 -23.62
N GLY A 215 4.72 13.57 -24.21
CA GLY A 215 5.65 14.41 -24.97
C GLY A 215 6.54 15.31 -24.12
N ILE A 216 6.64 15.04 -22.81
CA ILE A 216 7.53 15.78 -21.90
C ILE A 216 8.86 15.03 -21.82
N ASP A 217 9.96 15.75 -22.06
CA ASP A 217 11.30 15.20 -22.02
C ASP A 217 11.71 14.76 -20.60
N ALA A 218 12.53 13.70 -20.51
CA ALA A 218 12.95 13.12 -19.25
C ALA A 218 13.81 14.08 -18.40
N GLU A 219 14.71 14.84 -19.01
CA GLU A 219 15.54 15.82 -18.30
C GLU A 219 14.69 17.00 -17.81
N GLU A 220 13.76 17.45 -18.65
CA GLU A 220 12.81 18.51 -18.29
C GLU A 220 11.94 18.07 -17.09
N PHE A 221 11.36 16.88 -17.16
CA PHE A 221 10.55 16.36 -16.07
C PHE A 221 11.36 16.14 -14.80
N THR A 222 12.61 15.68 -14.91
CA THR A 222 13.48 15.50 -13.76
C THR A 222 13.75 16.81 -13.02
N LYS A 223 13.92 17.93 -13.75
CA LYS A 223 14.02 19.27 -13.15
C LYS A 223 12.74 19.69 -12.43
N ILE A 224 11.57 19.39 -13.01
CA ILE A 224 10.26 19.67 -12.40
C ILE A 224 10.07 18.83 -11.13
N TRP A 225 10.45 17.56 -11.19
CA TRP A 225 10.29 16.62 -10.09
C TRP A 225 11.15 16.98 -8.88
N ARG A 226 12.40 17.43 -9.10
CA ARG A 226 13.28 17.92 -8.02
C ARG A 226 12.79 19.18 -7.32
N ARG A 227 12.04 20.01 -8.05
CA ARG A 227 11.42 21.21 -7.48
C ARG A 227 10.23 20.91 -6.59
N ARG A 228 9.77 19.64 -6.53
CA ARG A 228 8.76 19.23 -5.57
C ARG A 228 9.43 19.04 -4.20
N PRO A 229 9.00 19.78 -3.17
CA PRO A 229 9.53 19.57 -1.84
C PRO A 229 9.15 18.15 -1.37
N GLY A 230 10.08 17.48 -0.69
CA GLY A 230 9.72 16.33 0.13
C GLY A 230 9.06 16.77 1.43
N PRO A 231 8.62 15.82 2.27
CA PRO A 231 7.96 16.16 3.53
C PRO A 231 8.96 16.78 4.50
N GLY A 232 9.19 18.08 4.43
CA GLY A 232 9.96 18.82 5.42
C GLY A 232 9.17 18.89 6.73
N ASP A 233 9.84 18.48 7.81
CA ASP A 233 9.48 18.58 9.23
C ASP A 233 8.14 19.26 9.55
N ALA A 234 7.14 18.43 9.83
CA ALA A 234 6.00 18.85 10.65
C ALA A 234 6.50 18.90 12.11
N GLY A 235 6.72 20.12 12.60
CA GLY A 235 6.84 20.39 14.04
C GLY A 235 5.52 20.23 14.78
#